data_AF-A0A975VGK6-F1
#
_entry.id   AF-A0A975VGK6-F1
#
_cell.length_a   1.000
_cell.length_b   1.000
_cell.length_c   1.000
_cell.angle_alpha   90.00
_cell.angle_beta   90.00
_cell.angle_gamma   90.00
#
_symmetry.space_group_name_H-M   'P 1'
#
loop_
_entity.id
_entity.type
_entity.pdbx_description
1 polymer ?
#
loop_
_entity_poly.entity_id
_entity_poly.type
_entity_poly.pdbx_seq_one_letter_code
_entity_poly.pdbx_strand_id
1 'polypeptide(L)' 'MQYVQDSFDAGSVVAAWLHPSALGQLEPVLRRLMAGRQLFVKQADGTYRPKGSQLGLARRFDFADLREPALRAAEVA' A
#
# COMPACT_ATOMS: atom_id res chain seq x y z
N MET A 1 -6.17 -18.86 -10.62
CA MET A 1 -6.17 -17.63 -9.81
C MET A 1 -5.42 -17.95 -8.53
N GLN A 2 -4.16 -17.54 -8.43
CA GLN A 2 -3.36 -17.79 -7.22
C GLN A 2 -3.82 -16.78 -6.17
N TYR A 3 -4.61 -17.22 -5.21
CA TYR A 3 -5.02 -16.38 -4.09
C TYR A 3 -3.78 -16.09 -3.25
N VAL A 4 -3.22 -14.90 -3.43
CA VAL A 4 -2.19 -14.39 -2.52
C VAL A 4 -2.93 -13.99 -1.25
N GLN A 5 -2.67 -14.71 -0.16
CA GLN A 5 -3.23 -14.40 1.15
C GLN A 5 -2.37 -13.33 1.83
N ASP A 6 -3.02 -12.41 2.54
CA ASP A 6 -2.32 -11.44 3.37
C ASP A 6 -1.66 -12.13 4.57
N SER A 7 -0.35 -12.33 4.50
CA SER A 7 0.45 -12.99 5.54
C SER A 7 1.38 -12.04 6.30
N PHE A 8 1.32 -10.73 6.04
CA PHE A 8 2.21 -9.76 6.69
C PHE A 8 1.76 -9.46 8.13
N ASP A 9 2.68 -9.18 9.05
CA ASP A 9 2.33 -8.77 10.41
C ASP A 9 2.02 -7.28 10.48
N ALA A 10 1.20 -6.86 11.46
CA ALA A 10 0.98 -5.45 11.73
C ALA A 10 2.32 -4.72 12.01
N GLY A 11 2.49 -3.53 11.45
CA GLY A 11 3.75 -2.78 11.47
C GLY A 11 4.70 -3.11 10.32
N SER A 12 4.46 -4.19 9.57
CA SER A 12 5.25 -4.52 8.38
C SER A 12 5.19 -3.39 7.35
N VAL A 13 6.35 -3.04 6.81
CA VAL A 13 6.46 -2.09 5.70
C VAL A 13 6.63 -2.86 4.40
N VAL A 14 5.65 -2.76 3.53
CA VAL A 14 5.67 -3.39 2.20
C VAL A 14 5.80 -2.34 1.11
N ALA A 15 6.46 -2.70 0.02
CA ALA A 15 6.51 -1.90 -1.19
C ALA A 15 5.60 -2.56 -2.24
N ALA A 16 4.55 -1.86 -2.65
CA ALA A 16 3.50 -2.38 -3.54
C ALA A 16 3.07 -1.31 -4.56
N TRP A 17 2.48 -1.75 -5.67
CA TRP A 17 1.67 -0.87 -6.51
C TRP A 17 0.21 -0.92 -6.04
N LEU A 18 -0.55 0.13 -6.30
CA LEU A 18 -2.00 0.04 -6.17
C LEU A 18 -2.61 -0.67 -7.38
N HIS A 19 -3.61 -1.51 -7.15
CA HIS A 19 -4.41 -2.10 -8.19
C HIS A 19 -5.07 -0.99 -9.04
N PRO A 20 -5.21 -1.15 -10.37
CA PRO A 20 -5.83 -0.15 -11.23
C PRO A 20 -7.22 0.30 -10.75
N SER A 21 -8.02 -0.63 -10.21
CA SER A 21 -9.32 -0.33 -9.62
C SER A 21 -9.21 0.65 -8.45
N ALA A 22 -8.27 0.43 -7.53
CA ALA A 22 -8.05 1.31 -6.38
C ALA A 22 -7.53 2.68 -6.81
N LEU A 23 -6.63 2.74 -7.80
CA LEU A 23 -6.15 3.99 -8.41
C LEU A 23 -7.28 4.79 -9.07
N GLY A 24 -8.22 4.10 -9.71
CA GLY A 24 -9.39 4.71 -10.34
C GLY A 24 -10.29 5.46 -9.36
N GLN A 25 -10.32 5.03 -8.10
CA GLN A 25 -11.11 5.65 -7.03
C GLN A 25 -10.42 6.87 -6.38
N LEU A 26 -9.21 7.21 -6.80
CA LEU A 26 -8.48 8.38 -6.30
C LEU A 26 -8.72 9.59 -7.19
N GLU A 27 -8.74 10.76 -6.54
CA GLU A 27 -8.71 12.06 -7.21
C GLU A 27 -7.53 12.15 -8.18
N PRO A 28 -7.65 12.88 -9.31
CA PRO A 28 -6.65 12.86 -10.38
C PRO A 28 -5.21 13.16 -9.95
N VAL A 29 -5.03 14.12 -9.03
CA VAL A 29 -3.70 14.48 -8.49
C VAL A 29 -3.15 13.32 -7.65
N LEU A 30 -3.98 12.76 -6.79
CA LEU A 30 -3.62 11.67 -5.89
C LEU A 30 -3.31 10.38 -6.65
N ARG A 31 -4.08 10.11 -7.70
CA ARG A 31 -3.84 9.02 -8.64
C ARG A 31 -2.46 9.12 -9.28
N ARG A 32 -2.05 10.33 -9.73
CA ARG A 32 -0.71 10.54 -10.30
C ARG A 32 0.39 10.30 -9.28
N LEU A 33 0.22 10.79 -8.06
CA LEU A 33 1.19 10.57 -6.97
C LEU A 33 1.32 9.08 -6.61
N MET A 34 0.21 8.34 -6.63
CA MET A 34 0.17 6.93 -6.22
C MET A 34 0.34 5.94 -7.38
N ALA A 35 0.53 6.40 -8.62
CA ALA A 35 0.66 5.53 -9.79
C ALA A 35 1.94 4.67 -9.80
N GLY A 36 2.95 5.05 -9.01
CA GLY A 36 4.20 4.30 -8.86
C GLY A 36 4.16 3.24 -7.74
N ARG A 37 5.27 2.53 -7.56
CA ARG A 37 5.47 1.66 -6.40
C ARG A 37 5.60 2.52 -5.14
N GLN A 38 4.71 2.32 -4.19
CA GLN A 38 4.67 3.06 -2.93
C GLN A 38 5.00 2.14 -1.76
N LEU A 39 5.37 2.75 -0.65
CA LEU A 39 5.51 2.06 0.62
C LEU A 39 4.20 2.11 1.37
N PHE A 40 3.79 0.99 1.94
CA PHE A 40 2.62 0.86 2.78
C PHE A 40 3.01 0.23 4.11
N VAL A 41 2.36 0.66 5.18
CA VAL A 41 2.50 0.06 6.51
C VAL A 41 1.22 -0.72 6.81
N LYS A 42 1.35 -2.01 7.10
CA LYS A 42 0.22 -2.80 7.59
C LYS A 42 -0.20 -2.32 8.96
N GLN A 43 -1.47 -2.02 9.12
CA GLN A 43 -2.08 -1.57 10.36
C GLN A 43 -2.61 -2.77 11.15
N ALA A 44 -2.87 -2.58 12.45
CA ALA A 44 -3.42 -3.62 13.31
C ALA A 44 -4.84 -4.05 12.94
N ASP A 45 -5.60 -3.19 12.24
CA ASP A 45 -6.94 -3.50 11.73
C ASP A 45 -6.92 -4.30 10.41
N GLY A 46 -5.74 -4.70 9.94
CA GLY A 46 -5.54 -5.45 8.70
C GLY A 46 -5.42 -4.58 7.44
N THR A 47 -5.64 -3.27 7.54
CA THR A 47 -5.52 -2.36 6.39
C THR A 47 -4.08 -1.88 6.16
N TYR A 48 -3.86 -1.23 5.03
CA TYR A 48 -2.58 -0.69 4.61
C TYR A 48 -2.66 0.83 4.44
N ARG A 49 -1.67 1.53 5.00
CA ARG A 49 -1.56 2.99 4.87
C ARG A 49 -0.28 3.39 4.16
N PRO A 50 -0.31 4.35 3.22
CA PRO A 50 0.91 4.84 2.57
C PRO A 50 1.90 5.43 3.59
N LYS A 51 3.11 4.88 3.64
CA LYS A 51 4.23 5.35 4.48
C LYS A 51 4.76 6.66 3.91
N GLY A 52 4.88 7.69 4.75
CA GLY A 52 5.42 8.99 4.34
C GLY A 52 4.41 9.91 3.65
N SER A 53 3.10 9.60 3.66
CA SER A 53 2.09 10.55 3.19
C SER A 53 1.87 11.68 4.19
N GLN A 54 2.83 12.61 4.25
CA GLN A 54 2.68 13.90 4.94
C GLN A 54 1.55 14.75 4.33
N LEU A 55 1.05 14.36 3.15
CA LEU A 55 -0.05 14.99 2.42
C LEU A 55 -1.45 14.63 2.94
N GLY A 56 -1.58 14.02 4.12
CA GLY A 56 -2.89 13.81 4.75
C GLY A 56 -3.76 12.75 4.05
N LEU A 57 -3.14 11.76 3.38
CA LEU A 57 -3.84 10.57 2.90
C LEU A 57 -4.32 9.74 4.10
N ALA A 58 -5.49 10.11 4.62
CA ALA A 58 -6.21 9.33 5.63
C ALA A 58 -6.79 8.02 5.06
N ARG A 59 -6.67 7.82 3.74
CA ARG A 59 -7.19 6.63 3.06
C ARG A 59 -6.42 5.38 3.48
N ARG A 60 -7.19 4.34 3.77
CA ARG A 60 -6.72 2.98 4.03
C ARG A 60 -7.02 2.13 2.79
N PHE A 61 -6.17 1.15 2.55
CA PHE A 61 -6.27 0.22 1.44
C PHE A 61 -6.35 -1.19 2.00
N ASP A 62 -7.13 -2.04 1.36
CA ASP A 62 -7.15 -3.46 1.70
C ASP A 62 -6.00 -4.18 1.02
N PHE A 63 -5.67 -5.39 1.47
CA PHE A 63 -4.64 -6.19 0.81
C PHE A 63 -4.94 -6.42 -0.68
N ALA A 64 -6.22 -6.58 -1.04
CA ALA A 64 -6.67 -6.75 -2.41
C ALA A 64 -6.44 -5.50 -3.29
N ASP A 65 -6.26 -4.32 -2.68
CA ASP A 65 -5.89 -3.11 -3.38
C ASP A 65 -4.39 -3.04 -3.68
N LEU A 66 -3.59 -3.90 -3.04
CA LEU A 66 -2.14 -3.97 -3.24
C LEU A 66 -1.79 -5.01 -4.29
N ARG A 67 -0.95 -4.61 -5.24
CA ARG A 67 -0.38 -5.48 -6.25
C ARG A 67 1.10 -5.72 -5.96
N GLU A 68 1.47 -6.99 -5.95
CA GLU A 68 2.83 -7.49 -5.73
C GLU A 68 3.47 -6.92 -4.44
N PRO A 69 2.78 -7.00 -3.28
CA PRO A 69 3.33 -6.52 -2.01
C PRO A 69 4.53 -7.39 -1.61
N ALA A 70 5.66 -6.75 -1.35
CA ALA A 70 6.85 -7.39 -0.81
C ALA A 70 7.41 -6.55 0.34
N LEU A 71 7.97 -7.20 1.36
CA LEU A 71 8.66 -6.48 2.44
C LEU A 71 9.73 -5.57 1.83
N ARG A 72 9.70 -4.30 2.23
CA ARG A 72 10.83 -3.43 1.94
C ARG A 72 11.97 -3.95 2.80
N ALA A 73 13.09 -4.36 2.19
CA ALA A 73 14.31 -4.62 2.93
C ALA A 73 14.54 -3.40 3.85
N ALA A 74 14.65 -3.65 5.16
CA ALA A 74 14.96 -2.60 6.10
C ALA A 74 16.19 -1.88 5.57
N GLU A 75 16.08 -0.58 5.28
CA GLU A 75 17.26 0.23 5.01
C GLU A 75 18.15 0.08 6.24
N VAL A 76 19.24 -0.66 6.06
CA VAL A 76 20.37 -0.71 6.98
C VAL A 76 20.83 0.73 7.10
N ALA A 77 20.57 1.34 8.26
CA ALA A 77 21.21 2.56 8.71
C ALA A 77 22.43 2.18 9.55
#